data_AF-A0A9W4RFE3-F1
#
_entry.id   AF-A0A9W4RFE3-F1
#
_cell.length_a   1.000
_cell.length_b   1.000
_cell.length_c   1.000
_cell.angle_alpha   90.00
_cell.angle_beta   90.00
_cell.angle_gamma   90.00
#
_symmetry.space_group_name_H-M   'P 1'
#
loop_
_entity.id
_entity.type
_entity.pdbx_description
1 polymer ?
#
loop_
_entity_poly.entity_id
_entity_poly.type
_entity_poly.pdbx_seq_one_letter_code
_entity_poly.pdbx_strand_id
1 'polypeptide(L)'
;MAKKDTLSYASLALLDWLLENGPANRFVATSGVGGMQFFDLTPVDENGKRKARMIQTQETLVELHRRFTKASPDTTPLVRLKYLAYENCLNLIPNRVGSSKPAFQKLVDQLGDTPVHYSSNIYLLTKQGFDFWNETGKAEFEAMRAARAAAEEAAARTIIIASDYRTSIHDDRERIGKLPKGFVLPFPRLSFRRAVAAATVIKETGSRFYVKPGYRTIYPADYGSRGVQGRAPQLYVDRADVLLDHASPAAVQAIIDADNERIAQYRETVGRAFDAMLPALQELASRIEQQAAMHDDMMKEILERYRAPDEDAAPAPRL
;
A
#
# COMPACT_ATOMS: atom_id res chain seq x y z
N MET A 1 20.14 -15.02 -35.98
CA MET A 1 20.70 -15.35 -34.65
C MET A 1 19.59 -15.24 -33.61
N ALA A 2 19.23 -16.34 -32.95
CA ALA A 2 18.29 -16.28 -31.84
C ALA A 2 18.89 -15.40 -30.74
N LYS A 3 18.13 -14.40 -30.24
CA LYS A 3 18.54 -13.63 -29.06
C LYS A 3 18.80 -14.63 -27.93
N LYS A 4 20.02 -14.62 -27.38
CA LYS A 4 20.34 -15.35 -26.16
C LYS A 4 19.36 -14.87 -25.09
N ASP A 5 18.53 -15.76 -24.54
CA ASP A 5 17.60 -15.39 -23.48
C ASP A 5 18.42 -14.90 -22.28
N THR A 6 18.46 -13.58 -22.07
CA THR A 6 19.16 -12.96 -20.95
C THR A 6 18.30 -13.09 -19.69
N LEU A 7 18.84 -13.73 -18.65
CA LEU A 7 18.17 -13.84 -17.36
C LEU A 7 18.11 -12.48 -16.67
N SER A 8 16.98 -12.20 -16.03
CA SER A 8 16.84 -11.00 -15.19
C SER A 8 17.50 -11.19 -13.83
N TYR A 9 17.82 -10.09 -13.14
CA TYR A 9 18.28 -10.13 -11.74
C TYR A 9 17.34 -10.95 -10.85
N ALA A 10 16.03 -10.79 -10.99
CA ALA A 10 15.04 -11.53 -10.21
C ALA A 10 15.08 -13.04 -10.50
N SER A 11 15.34 -13.44 -11.75
CA SER A 11 15.45 -14.84 -12.17
C SER A 11 16.73 -15.48 -11.59
N LEU A 12 17.86 -14.76 -11.64
CA LEU A 12 19.12 -15.21 -11.03
C LEU A 12 19.03 -15.26 -9.50
N ALA A 13 18.40 -14.26 -8.88
CA ALA A 13 18.15 -14.24 -7.43
C ALA A 13 17.26 -15.41 -6.98
N LEU A 14 16.31 -15.85 -7.82
CA LEU A 14 15.52 -17.05 -7.54
C LEU A 14 16.38 -18.33 -7.57
N LEU A 15 17.29 -18.46 -8.55
CA LEU A 15 18.24 -19.59 -8.57
C LEU A 15 19.16 -19.58 -7.35
N ASP A 16 19.72 -18.41 -7.02
CA ASP A 16 20.52 -18.19 -5.82
C ASP A 16 19.78 -18.64 -4.55
N TRP A 17 18.52 -18.23 -4.41
CA TRP A 17 17.68 -18.61 -3.28
C TRP A 17 17.39 -20.11 -3.24
N LEU A 18 17.07 -20.74 -4.38
CA LEU A 18 16.83 -22.18 -4.45
C LEU A 18 18.07 -23.01 -4.06
N LEU A 19 19.26 -22.42 -4.17
CA LEU A 19 20.56 -23.09 -4.00
C LEU A 19 21.29 -22.77 -2.68
N GLU A 20 20.87 -21.72 -1.97
CA GLU A 20 21.50 -21.25 -0.72
C GLU A 20 21.62 -22.35 0.35
N ASN A 21 20.64 -23.25 0.42
CA ASN A 21 20.63 -24.38 1.37
C ASN A 21 21.04 -25.72 0.71
N GLY A 22 21.70 -25.67 -0.44
CA GLY A 22 22.02 -26.84 -1.25
C GLY A 22 20.91 -27.24 -2.22
N PRO A 23 21.24 -28.00 -3.28
CA PRO A 23 20.29 -28.36 -4.33
C PRO A 23 19.18 -29.25 -3.76
N ALA A 24 17.96 -29.07 -4.28
CA ALA A 24 16.77 -29.84 -3.91
C ALA A 24 16.28 -29.68 -2.46
N ASN A 25 16.79 -28.71 -1.69
CA ASN A 25 16.29 -28.37 -0.35
C ASN A 25 15.24 -27.27 -0.32
N ARG A 26 14.97 -26.66 -1.48
CA ARG A 26 13.93 -25.65 -1.67
C ARG A 26 13.15 -25.92 -2.94
N PHE A 27 11.92 -25.46 -2.97
CA PHE A 27 11.15 -25.34 -4.20
C PHE A 27 10.23 -24.11 -4.12
N VAL A 28 9.72 -23.70 -5.28
CA VAL A 28 8.67 -22.69 -5.36
C VAL A 28 7.44 -23.27 -6.02
N ALA A 29 6.27 -22.76 -5.65
CA ALA A 29 5.03 -23.05 -6.34
C ALA A 29 4.33 -21.76 -6.75
N THR A 30 3.54 -21.79 -7.81
CA THR A 30 2.64 -20.69 -8.16
C THR A 30 1.21 -21.21 -8.09
N SER A 31 0.30 -20.51 -7.42
CA SER A 31 -1.12 -20.85 -7.47
C SER A 31 -1.80 -20.12 -8.63
N GLY A 32 -2.84 -20.72 -9.21
CA GLY A 32 -3.62 -20.08 -10.27
C GLY A 32 -4.38 -18.81 -9.83
N VAL A 33 -4.41 -18.51 -8.52
CA VAL A 33 -5.18 -17.40 -7.92
C VAL A 33 -4.28 -16.47 -7.08
N GLY A 34 -2.97 -16.72 -7.02
CA GLY A 34 -2.07 -16.05 -6.07
C GLY A 34 -0.61 -15.95 -6.52
N GLY A 35 0.20 -15.29 -5.69
CA GLY A 35 1.64 -15.10 -5.93
C GLY A 35 2.48 -16.38 -5.77
N MET A 36 3.79 -16.25 -5.97
CA MET A 36 4.73 -17.35 -5.76
C MET A 36 4.81 -17.71 -4.27
N GLN A 37 4.76 -19.00 -3.98
CA GLN A 37 4.90 -19.59 -2.66
C GLN A 37 6.28 -20.24 -2.53
N PHE A 38 6.96 -19.99 -1.43
CA PHE A 38 8.33 -20.42 -1.19
C PHE A 38 8.36 -21.50 -0.12
N PHE A 39 9.06 -22.60 -0.39
CA PHE A 39 9.10 -23.75 0.51
C PHE A 39 10.55 -24.15 0.82
N ASP A 40 10.84 -24.26 2.11
CA ASP A 40 12.00 -24.99 2.62
C ASP A 40 11.60 -26.45 2.86
N LEU A 41 12.51 -27.35 2.57
CA LEU A 41 12.34 -28.77 2.84
C LEU A 41 13.27 -29.20 3.96
N THR A 42 12.76 -29.95 4.93
CA THR A 42 13.61 -30.56 5.95
C THR A 42 14.57 -31.58 5.32
N PRO A 43 15.67 -31.93 6.03
CA PRO A 43 16.44 -33.12 5.69
C PRO A 43 15.53 -34.35 5.59
N VAL A 44 15.97 -35.30 4.77
CA VAL A 44 15.31 -36.61 4.65
C VAL A 44 15.50 -37.35 5.97
N ASP A 45 14.40 -37.85 6.54
CA ASP A 45 14.41 -38.65 7.75
C ASP A 45 14.76 -40.13 7.48
N GLU A 46 14.84 -40.92 8.54
CA GLU A 46 15.18 -42.35 8.48
C GLU A 46 14.21 -43.18 7.64
N ASN A 47 12.98 -42.69 7.42
CA ASN A 47 11.95 -43.33 6.59
C ASN A 47 11.98 -42.86 5.13
N GLY A 48 12.98 -42.06 4.74
CA GLY A 48 13.05 -41.48 3.41
C GLY A 48 12.04 -40.35 3.18
N LYS A 49 11.40 -39.82 4.24
CA LYS A 49 10.40 -38.76 4.17
C LYS A 49 10.97 -37.41 4.56
N ARG A 50 10.28 -36.33 4.19
CA ARG A 50 10.66 -34.95 4.54
C ARG A 50 9.42 -34.08 4.66
N LYS A 51 9.52 -32.98 5.40
CA LYS A 51 8.44 -32.00 5.53
C LYS A 51 8.73 -30.79 4.64
N ALA A 52 7.70 -30.34 3.92
CA ALA A 52 7.70 -29.05 3.28
C ALA A 52 7.19 -27.98 4.24
N ARG A 53 7.98 -26.95 4.47
CA ARG A 53 7.64 -25.79 5.30
C ARG A 53 7.46 -24.60 4.40
N MET A 54 6.20 -24.15 4.26
CA MET A 54 5.92 -22.91 3.53
C MET A 54 6.44 -21.73 4.35
N ILE A 55 7.18 -20.84 3.70
CA ILE A 55 7.58 -19.57 4.29
C ILE A 55 6.35 -18.67 4.30
N GLN A 56 5.75 -18.51 5.48
CA GLN A 56 4.56 -17.68 5.70
C GLN A 56 4.85 -16.43 6.54
N THR A 57 6.02 -16.36 7.19
CA THR A 57 6.39 -15.21 8.00
C THR A 57 6.45 -13.97 7.13
N GLN A 58 5.61 -12.98 7.45
CA GLN A 58 5.47 -11.76 6.64
C GLN A 58 6.80 -11.03 6.47
N GLU A 59 7.62 -10.96 7.53
CA GLU A 59 8.95 -10.36 7.48
C GLU A 59 9.87 -11.08 6.48
N THR A 60 9.93 -12.41 6.54
CA THR A 60 10.73 -13.23 5.61
C THR A 60 10.24 -13.09 4.18
N LEU A 61 8.91 -13.06 3.95
CA LEU A 61 8.33 -12.86 2.62
C LEU A 61 8.66 -11.47 2.06
N VAL A 62 8.60 -10.43 2.89
CA VAL A 62 9.01 -9.08 2.49
C VAL A 62 10.50 -9.07 2.10
N GLU A 63 11.34 -9.75 2.86
CA GLU A 63 12.77 -9.82 2.56
C GLU A 63 13.07 -10.60 1.28
N LEU A 64 12.37 -11.71 1.04
CA LEU A 64 12.45 -12.43 -0.24
C LEU A 64 11.99 -11.57 -1.41
N HIS A 65 10.85 -10.89 -1.28
CA HIS A 65 10.39 -9.99 -2.32
C HIS A 65 11.37 -8.85 -2.57
N ARG A 66 12.03 -8.31 -1.53
CA ARG A 66 13.13 -7.34 -1.67
C ARG A 66 14.30 -7.93 -2.44
N ARG A 67 14.77 -9.13 -2.06
CA ARG A 67 15.84 -9.86 -2.76
C ARG A 67 15.52 -10.02 -4.24
N PHE A 68 14.29 -10.38 -4.59
CA PHE A 68 13.88 -10.55 -5.99
C PHE A 68 13.52 -9.24 -6.68
N THR A 69 13.34 -8.15 -5.92
CA THR A 69 12.82 -6.86 -6.37
C THR A 69 11.41 -6.92 -6.96
N LYS A 70 10.71 -8.04 -6.78
CA LYS A 70 9.37 -8.37 -7.32
C LYS A 70 8.69 -9.36 -6.37
N ALA A 71 7.37 -9.27 -6.25
CA ALA A 71 6.58 -10.24 -5.50
C ALA A 71 6.51 -11.62 -6.20
N SER A 72 6.64 -11.65 -7.52
CA SER A 72 6.68 -12.89 -8.31
C SER A 72 7.74 -12.75 -9.41
N PRO A 73 8.92 -13.37 -9.26
CA PRO A 73 9.93 -13.44 -10.31
C PRO A 73 9.38 -14.14 -11.55
N ASP A 74 9.76 -13.69 -12.75
CA ASP A 74 9.38 -14.39 -13.97
C ASP A 74 10.22 -15.68 -14.12
N THR A 75 9.52 -16.82 -14.08
CA THR A 75 10.10 -18.16 -14.24
C THR A 75 10.15 -18.60 -15.69
N THR A 76 9.49 -17.90 -16.62
CA THR A 76 9.42 -18.29 -18.04
C THR A 76 10.80 -18.47 -18.67
N PRO A 77 11.78 -17.55 -18.49
CA PRO A 77 13.12 -17.72 -19.06
C PRO A 77 13.84 -18.93 -18.45
N LEU A 78 13.68 -19.15 -17.14
CA LEU A 78 14.31 -20.27 -16.43
C LEU A 78 13.76 -21.63 -16.90
N VAL A 79 12.46 -21.70 -17.20
CA VAL A 79 11.82 -22.91 -17.73
C VAL A 79 12.23 -23.15 -19.19
N ARG A 80 12.25 -22.13 -20.04
CA ARG A 80 12.69 -22.25 -21.44
C ARG A 80 14.13 -22.73 -21.57
N LEU A 81 15.01 -22.20 -20.71
CA LEU A 81 16.41 -22.62 -20.61
C LEU A 81 16.58 -23.95 -19.85
N LYS A 82 15.49 -24.57 -19.40
CA LYS A 82 15.45 -25.84 -18.65
C LYS A 82 16.22 -25.80 -17.34
N TYR A 83 16.47 -24.62 -16.78
CA TYR A 83 17.05 -24.45 -15.43
C TYR A 83 16.05 -24.76 -14.33
N LEU A 84 14.77 -24.50 -14.59
CA LEU A 84 13.66 -24.98 -13.81
C LEU A 84 12.82 -25.96 -14.63
N ALA A 85 12.39 -27.05 -14.01
CA ALA A 85 11.28 -27.84 -14.50
C ALA A 85 10.04 -27.43 -13.71
N TYR A 86 8.86 -27.56 -14.31
CA TYR A 86 7.61 -27.43 -13.57
C TYR A 86 6.65 -28.57 -13.90
N GLU A 87 5.74 -28.85 -12.97
CA GLU A 87 4.65 -29.79 -13.13
C GLU A 87 3.41 -29.27 -12.38
N ASN A 88 2.21 -29.48 -12.95
CA ASN A 88 0.98 -29.10 -12.27
C ASN A 88 0.65 -30.09 -11.16
N CYS A 89 0.20 -29.60 -10.00
CA CYS A 89 -0.07 -30.44 -8.84
C CYS A 89 -1.21 -31.44 -9.07
N LEU A 90 -2.17 -31.14 -9.96
CA LEU A 90 -3.20 -32.11 -10.37
C LEU A 90 -2.58 -33.40 -10.94
N ASN A 91 -1.44 -33.27 -11.62
CA ASN A 91 -0.71 -34.40 -12.20
C ASN A 91 0.14 -35.17 -11.19
N LEU A 92 0.17 -34.72 -9.93
CA LEU A 92 0.98 -35.27 -8.86
C LEU A 92 0.13 -35.96 -7.78
N ILE A 93 -1.20 -35.85 -7.86
CA ILE A 93 -2.11 -36.48 -6.90
C ILE A 93 -2.13 -38.00 -7.14
N PRO A 94 -1.79 -38.84 -6.14
CA PRO A 94 -1.61 -40.29 -6.29
C PRO A 94 -2.76 -41.04 -6.97
N ASN A 95 -3.98 -40.50 -6.92
CA ASN A 95 -5.20 -41.16 -7.41
C ASN A 95 -5.77 -40.58 -8.71
N ARG A 96 -5.10 -39.61 -9.35
CA ARG A 96 -5.64 -38.97 -10.57
C ARG A 96 -4.75 -39.13 -11.79
N VAL A 97 -3.44 -38.88 -11.64
CA VAL A 97 -2.44 -39.03 -12.71
C VAL A 97 -1.08 -39.16 -12.01
N GLY A 98 -0.22 -40.10 -12.43
CA GLY A 98 1.16 -40.16 -11.95
C GLY A 98 2.03 -39.09 -12.62
N SER A 99 3.11 -38.66 -11.97
CA SER A 99 4.05 -37.70 -12.59
C SER A 99 4.75 -38.32 -13.80
N SER A 100 4.75 -37.62 -14.94
CA SER A 100 5.59 -37.99 -16.09
C SER A 100 7.08 -37.72 -15.88
N LYS A 101 7.45 -37.05 -14.78
CA LYS A 101 8.82 -36.62 -14.47
C LYS A 101 9.32 -37.24 -13.16
N PRO A 102 10.43 -38.01 -13.17
CA PRO A 102 10.95 -38.71 -11.99
C PRO A 102 11.27 -37.81 -10.79
N ALA A 103 11.80 -36.60 -11.02
CA ALA A 103 12.16 -35.68 -9.93
C ALA A 103 10.93 -35.22 -9.11
N PHE A 104 9.79 -35.03 -9.77
CA PHE A 104 8.54 -34.65 -9.09
C PHE A 104 7.92 -35.85 -8.38
N GLN A 105 7.96 -37.04 -8.99
CA GLN A 105 7.50 -38.26 -8.33
C GLN A 105 8.29 -38.49 -7.04
N LYS A 106 9.62 -38.39 -7.12
CA LYS A 106 10.50 -38.48 -5.95
C LYS A 106 10.14 -37.47 -4.87
N LEU A 107 9.85 -36.21 -5.25
CA LEU A 107 9.41 -35.21 -4.28
C LEU A 107 8.10 -35.61 -3.60
N VAL A 108 7.09 -36.02 -4.36
CA VAL A 108 5.78 -36.46 -3.85
C VAL A 108 5.94 -37.65 -2.91
N ASP A 109 6.72 -38.65 -3.32
CA ASP A 109 7.01 -39.84 -2.52
C ASP A 109 7.68 -39.48 -1.19
N GLN A 110 8.58 -38.50 -1.18
CA GLN A 110 9.23 -38.01 0.04
C GLN A 110 8.31 -37.18 0.94
N LEU A 111 7.37 -36.41 0.36
CA LEU A 111 6.48 -35.54 1.13
C LEU A 111 5.30 -36.29 1.74
N GLY A 112 4.83 -37.37 1.11
CA GLY A 112 3.65 -38.14 1.55
C GLY A 112 2.31 -37.44 1.25
N ASP A 113 2.24 -36.12 1.45
CA ASP A 113 1.13 -35.25 1.06
C ASP A 113 1.65 -33.99 0.36
N THR A 114 0.85 -33.45 -0.56
CA THR A 114 1.23 -32.25 -1.32
C THR A 114 0.81 -30.98 -0.54
N PRO A 115 1.76 -30.13 -0.10
CA PRO A 115 1.48 -28.96 0.77
C PRO A 115 0.88 -27.77 0.02
N VAL A 116 0.66 -27.90 -1.29
CA VAL A 116 0.20 -26.85 -2.19
C VAL A 116 -1.17 -27.19 -2.74
N HIS A 117 -1.92 -26.15 -3.11
CA HIS A 117 -3.23 -26.31 -3.73
C HIS A 117 -3.13 -27.13 -5.02
N TYR A 118 -4.14 -27.96 -5.31
CA TYR A 118 -4.11 -28.89 -6.44
C TYR A 118 -3.93 -28.22 -7.81
N SER A 119 -4.36 -26.95 -7.97
CA SER A 119 -4.18 -26.20 -9.22
C SER A 119 -2.84 -25.47 -9.35
N SER A 120 -1.93 -25.62 -8.38
CA SER A 120 -0.63 -24.95 -8.41
C SER A 120 0.35 -25.62 -9.37
N ASN A 121 1.34 -24.88 -9.85
CA ASN A 121 2.51 -25.43 -10.53
C ASN A 121 3.68 -25.44 -9.55
N ILE A 122 4.33 -26.59 -9.35
CA ILE A 122 5.58 -26.69 -8.60
C ILE A 122 6.74 -26.50 -9.57
N TYR A 123 7.73 -25.70 -9.18
CA TYR A 123 8.97 -25.51 -9.91
C TYR A 123 10.12 -26.10 -9.11
N LEU A 124 10.90 -26.97 -9.77
CA LEU A 124 12.10 -27.59 -9.20
C LEU A 124 13.31 -27.19 -10.00
N LEU A 125 14.41 -26.99 -9.28
CA LEU A 125 15.72 -26.84 -9.89
C LEU A 125 16.10 -28.13 -10.63
N THR A 126 16.54 -28.00 -11.86
CA THR A 126 17.06 -29.13 -12.63
C THR A 126 18.57 -29.27 -12.45
N LYS A 127 19.14 -30.42 -12.85
CA LYS A 127 20.59 -30.59 -12.95
C LYS A 127 21.22 -29.50 -13.83
N GLN A 128 20.59 -29.17 -14.96
CA GLN A 128 21.08 -28.14 -15.86
C GLN A 128 21.10 -26.74 -15.21
N GLY A 129 20.09 -26.41 -14.39
CA GLY A 129 20.07 -25.16 -13.62
C GLY A 129 21.16 -25.12 -12.55
N PHE A 130 21.40 -26.24 -11.88
CA PHE A 130 22.50 -26.40 -10.91
C PHE A 130 23.87 -26.25 -11.57
N ASP A 131 24.11 -26.95 -12.68
CA ASP A 131 25.36 -26.89 -13.44
C ASP A 131 25.61 -25.46 -13.93
N PHE A 132 24.60 -24.83 -14.56
CA PHE A 132 24.66 -23.43 -14.99
C PHE A 132 25.04 -22.48 -13.84
N TRP A 133 24.40 -22.63 -12.68
CA TRP A 133 24.66 -21.76 -11.53
C TRP A 133 26.13 -21.82 -11.08
N ASN A 134 26.69 -23.02 -11.00
CA ASN A 134 28.07 -23.23 -10.58
C ASN A 134 29.08 -22.77 -11.64
N GLU A 135 28.77 -22.93 -12.92
CA GLU A 135 29.68 -22.56 -14.01
C GLU A 135 29.67 -21.06 -14.31
N THR A 136 28.50 -20.42 -14.31
CA THR A 136 28.34 -19.03 -14.81
C THR A 136 27.32 -18.21 -14.02
N GLY A 137 26.18 -18.79 -13.65
CA GLY A 137 25.05 -18.06 -13.06
C GLY A 137 25.39 -17.31 -11.78
N LYS A 138 26.23 -17.88 -10.91
CA LYS A 138 26.69 -17.20 -9.69
C LYS A 138 27.49 -15.93 -9.99
N ALA A 139 28.44 -16.01 -10.93
CA ALA A 139 29.25 -14.86 -11.32
C ALA A 139 28.40 -13.78 -12.01
N GLU A 140 27.46 -14.19 -12.87
CA GLU A 140 26.50 -13.26 -13.51
C GLU A 140 25.62 -12.56 -12.47
N PHE A 141 25.13 -13.30 -11.46
CA PHE A 141 24.33 -12.73 -10.39
C PHE A 141 25.10 -11.71 -9.57
N GLU A 142 26.33 -12.05 -9.17
CA GLU A 142 27.22 -11.15 -8.43
C GLU A 142 27.55 -9.88 -9.22
N ALA A 143 27.84 -10.01 -10.52
CA ALA A 143 28.06 -8.87 -11.40
C ALA A 143 26.82 -7.98 -11.49
N MET A 144 25.62 -8.55 -11.66
CA MET A 144 24.38 -7.77 -11.66
C MET A 144 24.09 -7.13 -10.30
N ARG A 145 24.37 -7.84 -9.20
CA ARG A 145 24.21 -7.31 -7.83
C ARG A 145 25.10 -6.11 -7.59
N ALA A 146 26.38 -6.21 -7.96
CA ALA A 146 27.34 -5.12 -7.86
C ALA A 146 26.95 -3.93 -8.76
N ALA A 147 26.58 -4.19 -10.02
CA ALA A 147 26.14 -3.14 -10.94
C ALA A 147 24.88 -2.42 -10.44
N ARG A 148 23.94 -3.15 -9.82
CA ARG A 148 22.77 -2.55 -9.18
C ARG A 148 23.14 -1.72 -7.96
N ALA A 149 23.99 -2.23 -7.07
CA ALA A 149 24.44 -1.47 -5.90
C ALA A 149 25.13 -0.16 -6.32
N ALA A 150 26.00 -0.20 -7.33
CA ALA A 150 26.64 0.98 -7.89
C ALA A 150 25.62 1.95 -8.54
N ALA A 151 24.62 1.44 -9.26
CA ALA A 151 23.57 2.28 -9.83
C ALA A 151 22.67 2.92 -8.76
N GLU A 152 22.37 2.18 -7.68
CA GLU A 152 21.62 2.70 -6.53
C GLU A 152 22.41 3.79 -5.81
N GLU A 153 23.71 3.58 -5.58
CA GLU A 153 24.61 4.57 -5.00
C GLU A 153 24.75 5.82 -5.89
N ALA A 154 24.91 5.65 -7.20
CA ALA A 154 24.97 6.75 -8.16
C ALA A 154 23.67 7.56 -8.23
N ALA A 155 22.51 6.91 -8.03
CA ALA A 155 21.22 7.58 -7.98
C ALA A 155 20.88 8.16 -6.60
N ALA A 156 21.61 7.77 -5.55
CA ALA A 156 21.29 8.04 -4.16
C ALA A 156 21.29 9.54 -3.86
N ARG A 157 20.08 10.05 -3.61
CA ARG A 157 19.85 11.43 -3.18
C ARG A 157 18.50 11.55 -2.51
N THR A 158 18.36 12.55 -1.66
CA THR A 158 17.09 12.82 -0.98
C THR A 158 16.21 13.70 -1.86
N ILE A 159 14.95 13.30 -2.02
CA ILE A 159 13.91 14.12 -2.63
C ILE A 159 12.85 14.48 -1.58
N ILE A 160 12.23 15.64 -1.74
CA ILE A 160 11.03 16.04 -1.00
C ILE A 160 9.83 15.83 -1.91
N ILE A 161 8.88 15.06 -1.42
CA ILE A 161 7.66 14.67 -2.12
C ILE A 161 6.57 15.62 -1.66
N ALA A 162 5.87 16.23 -2.62
CA ALA A 162 4.75 17.10 -2.35
C ALA A 162 3.44 16.53 -2.85
N SER A 163 2.40 16.76 -2.03
CA SER A 163 1.03 16.50 -2.40
C SER A 163 0.21 17.78 -2.34
N ASP A 164 -0.89 17.81 -3.07
CA ASP A 164 -1.88 18.88 -2.93
C ASP A 164 -2.54 18.79 -1.56
N TYR A 165 -2.53 19.88 -0.81
CA TYR A 165 -3.13 20.00 0.51
C TYR A 165 -4.18 21.11 0.51
N ARG A 166 -5.29 20.86 1.22
CA ARG A 166 -6.36 21.84 1.38
C ARG A 166 -6.74 21.94 2.86
N THR A 167 -6.78 23.16 3.39
CA THR A 167 -7.27 23.42 4.74
C THR A 167 -8.28 24.56 4.77
N SER A 168 -9.17 24.48 5.74
CA SER A 168 -10.29 25.37 5.95
C SER A 168 -10.44 25.67 7.45
N ILE A 169 -11.01 26.83 7.81
CA ILE A 169 -11.43 27.03 9.21
C ILE A 169 -12.53 26.06 9.62
N HIS A 170 -13.25 25.49 8.65
CA HIS A 170 -14.21 24.41 8.89
C HIS A 170 -13.57 23.15 9.50
N ASP A 171 -12.23 23.02 9.45
CA ASP A 171 -11.48 21.94 10.10
C ASP A 171 -11.27 22.20 11.61
N ASP A 172 -11.43 23.44 12.07
CA ASP A 172 -11.32 23.85 13.48
C ASP A 172 -12.65 23.58 14.21
N ARG A 173 -12.81 22.33 14.69
CA ARG A 173 -14.04 21.88 15.34
C ARG A 173 -14.43 22.71 16.57
N GLU A 174 -13.47 23.28 17.28
CA GLU A 174 -13.75 24.07 18.48
C GLU A 174 -14.44 25.39 18.09
N ARG A 175 -13.89 26.09 17.10
CA ARG A 175 -14.51 27.33 16.60
C ARG A 175 -15.83 27.05 15.90
N ILE A 176 -15.87 26.06 15.02
CA ILE A 176 -17.11 25.71 14.29
C ILE A 176 -18.22 25.28 15.26
N GLY A 177 -17.89 24.62 16.37
CA GLY A 177 -18.86 24.29 17.41
C GLY A 177 -19.53 25.50 18.08
N LYS A 178 -18.94 26.70 17.98
CA LYS A 178 -19.51 27.95 18.51
C LYS A 178 -20.50 28.62 17.54
N LEU A 179 -20.48 28.21 16.26
CA LEU A 179 -21.37 28.74 15.23
C LEU A 179 -22.82 28.32 15.51
N PRO A 180 -23.80 29.24 15.41
CA PRO A 180 -25.21 28.86 15.49
C PRO A 180 -25.57 27.83 14.41
N LYS A 181 -26.54 26.96 14.71
CA LYS A 181 -26.95 25.88 13.81
C LYS A 181 -27.45 26.46 12.47
N GLY A 182 -27.09 25.81 11.37
CA GLY A 182 -27.55 26.17 10.02
C GLY A 182 -26.75 27.27 9.32
N PHE A 183 -25.82 27.94 10.01
CA PHE A 183 -24.92 28.89 9.37
C PHE A 183 -23.81 28.17 8.61
N VAL A 184 -23.51 28.64 7.40
CA VAL A 184 -22.35 28.21 6.61
C VAL A 184 -21.56 29.46 6.24
N LEU A 185 -20.33 29.55 6.73
CA LEU A 185 -19.49 30.72 6.49
C LEU A 185 -18.68 30.57 5.19
N PRO A 186 -18.66 31.61 4.33
CA PRO A 186 -17.98 31.57 3.04
C PRO A 186 -16.48 31.87 3.16
N PHE A 187 -15.79 31.25 4.12
CA PHE A 187 -14.35 31.44 4.23
C PHE A 187 -13.62 30.74 3.08
N PRO A 188 -12.61 31.40 2.49
CA PRO A 188 -11.81 30.80 1.43
C PRO A 188 -11.05 29.59 1.98
N ARG A 189 -10.95 28.53 1.19
CA ARG A 189 -10.06 27.41 1.50
C ARG A 189 -8.64 27.78 1.10
N LEU A 190 -7.68 27.47 1.95
CA LEU A 190 -6.26 27.54 1.60
C LEU A 190 -5.87 26.24 0.88
N SER A 191 -5.41 26.34 -0.37
CA SER A 191 -4.92 25.21 -1.17
C SER A 191 -3.49 25.47 -1.63
N PHE A 192 -2.59 24.51 -1.43
CA PHE A 192 -1.19 24.62 -1.84
C PHE A 192 -0.50 23.25 -1.85
N ARG A 193 0.70 23.18 -2.43
CA ARG A 193 1.53 21.97 -2.41
C ARG A 193 2.31 21.89 -1.11
N ARG A 194 2.17 20.77 -0.40
CA ARG A 194 2.77 20.54 0.91
C ARG A 194 3.74 19.36 0.86
N ALA A 195 4.88 19.49 1.54
CA ALA A 195 5.84 18.40 1.68
C ALA A 195 5.27 17.27 2.55
N VAL A 196 4.97 16.11 1.97
CA VAL A 196 4.36 14.98 2.68
C VAL A 196 5.39 13.94 3.13
N ALA A 197 6.51 13.83 2.41
CA ALA A 197 7.55 12.86 2.73
C ALA A 197 8.93 13.29 2.21
N ALA A 198 9.98 12.77 2.84
CA ALA A 198 11.34 12.79 2.33
C ALA A 198 11.80 11.35 2.06
N ALA A 199 12.31 11.10 0.85
CA ALA A 199 12.68 9.75 0.42
C ALA A 199 14.03 9.75 -0.29
N THR A 200 14.74 8.62 -0.21
CA THR A 200 15.99 8.42 -0.94
C THR A 200 15.69 7.75 -2.28
N VAL A 201 16.10 8.40 -3.37
CA VAL A 201 16.02 7.82 -4.73
C VAL A 201 17.05 6.70 -4.85
N ILE A 202 16.64 5.57 -5.45
CA ILE A 202 17.51 4.41 -5.72
C ILE A 202 17.59 4.07 -7.20
N LYS A 203 16.67 4.61 -8.00
CA LYS A 203 16.66 4.46 -9.45
C LYS A 203 15.76 5.52 -10.04
N GLU A 204 16.07 5.97 -11.26
CA GLU A 204 15.23 6.91 -11.98
C GLU A 204 14.91 6.44 -13.39
N THR A 205 13.80 6.94 -13.91
CA THR A 205 13.40 6.87 -15.31
C THR A 205 13.01 8.26 -15.78
N GLY A 206 12.64 8.41 -17.06
CA GLY A 206 12.20 9.68 -17.62
C GLY A 206 10.98 10.28 -16.90
N SER A 207 10.12 9.47 -16.29
CA SER A 207 8.88 9.93 -15.62
C SER A 207 8.83 9.70 -14.11
N ARG A 208 9.70 8.85 -13.55
CA ARG A 208 9.60 8.40 -12.15
C ARG A 208 10.92 8.34 -11.43
N PHE A 209 10.86 8.55 -10.12
CA PHE A 209 11.89 8.17 -9.17
C PHE A 209 11.43 6.95 -8.38
N TYR A 210 12.21 5.88 -8.40
CA TYR A 210 12.05 4.75 -7.49
C TYR A 210 12.75 5.08 -6.19
N VAL A 211 12.07 4.83 -5.07
CA VAL A 211 12.54 5.25 -3.75
C VAL A 211 12.75 4.07 -2.82
N LYS A 212 13.68 4.23 -1.88
CA LYS A 212 13.96 3.23 -0.86
C LYS A 212 12.75 3.04 0.07
N PRO A 213 12.40 1.80 0.45
CA PRO A 213 11.45 1.55 1.52
C PRO A 213 11.89 2.19 2.84
N GLY A 214 10.92 2.62 3.67
CA GLY A 214 11.21 3.29 4.94
C GLY A 214 11.50 4.79 4.80
N TYR A 215 10.92 5.44 3.78
CA TYR A 215 10.99 6.90 3.64
C TYR A 215 10.39 7.61 4.88
N ARG A 216 10.85 8.83 5.14
CA ARG A 216 10.38 9.64 6.27
C ARG A 216 9.09 10.34 5.89
N THR A 217 7.98 9.98 6.53
CA THR A 217 6.75 10.76 6.47
C THR A 217 6.94 12.06 7.23
N ILE A 218 6.53 13.18 6.62
CA ILE A 218 6.55 14.52 7.23
C ILE A 218 5.15 14.84 7.72
N TYR A 219 4.18 14.82 6.81
CA TYR A 219 2.75 14.98 7.11
C TYR A 219 1.97 13.85 6.45
N PRO A 220 0.83 13.43 7.03
CA PRO A 220 -0.06 12.50 6.35
C PRO A 220 -0.53 13.13 5.03
N ALA A 221 -0.50 12.33 3.97
CA ALA A 221 -1.07 12.74 2.69
C ALA A 221 -2.61 12.75 2.80
N ASP A 222 -3.26 13.75 2.22
CA ASP A 222 -4.72 13.80 2.14
C ASP A 222 -5.25 12.59 1.35
N TYR A 223 -6.43 12.12 1.71
CA TYR A 223 -7.08 10.98 1.06
C TYR A 223 -7.26 11.24 -0.44
N GLY A 224 -6.70 10.37 -1.28
CA GLY A 224 -6.73 10.49 -2.74
C GLY A 224 -5.60 11.32 -3.36
N SER A 225 -4.71 11.89 -2.55
CA SER A 225 -3.55 12.65 -3.02
C SER A 225 -2.36 11.72 -3.32
N ARG A 226 -1.61 11.97 -4.42
CA ARG A 226 -0.56 11.07 -4.91
C ARG A 226 0.77 11.41 -4.22
N GLY A 227 1.14 10.62 -3.21
CA GLY A 227 2.47 10.64 -2.59
C GLY A 227 3.37 9.54 -3.16
N VAL A 228 4.02 8.77 -2.28
CA VAL A 228 4.73 7.55 -2.67
C VAL A 228 3.74 6.48 -3.12
N GLN A 229 3.91 6.00 -4.34
CA GLN A 229 3.07 5.01 -5.00
C GLN A 229 3.76 3.64 -5.07
N GLY A 230 2.99 2.62 -5.44
CA GLY A 230 3.47 1.25 -5.59
C GLY A 230 3.40 0.44 -4.30
N ARG A 231 4.01 -0.74 -4.33
CA ARG A 231 4.12 -1.64 -3.17
C ARG A 231 5.58 -2.01 -2.99
N ALA A 232 6.04 -2.07 -1.76
CA ALA A 232 7.39 -2.55 -1.47
C ALA A 232 7.60 -3.93 -2.14
N PRO A 233 8.74 -4.14 -2.80
CA PRO A 233 9.93 -3.27 -2.85
C PRO A 233 9.93 -2.20 -3.96
N GLN A 234 8.90 -2.13 -4.81
CA GLN A 234 8.82 -1.20 -5.96
C GLN A 234 8.01 0.05 -5.61
N LEU A 235 8.54 0.84 -4.69
CA LEU A 235 7.97 2.15 -4.40
C LEU A 235 8.50 3.19 -5.40
N TYR A 236 7.63 4.08 -5.85
CA TYR A 236 8.00 5.13 -6.79
C TYR A 236 7.21 6.42 -6.54
N VAL A 237 7.73 7.51 -7.10
CA VAL A 237 7.15 8.85 -7.09
C VAL A 237 7.20 9.37 -8.53
N ASP A 238 6.12 9.96 -9.01
CA ASP A 238 6.13 10.60 -10.33
C ASP A 238 6.94 11.92 -10.23
N ARG A 239 7.70 12.29 -11.26
CA ARG A 239 8.57 13.49 -11.20
C ARG A 239 7.81 14.78 -10.88
N ALA A 240 6.54 14.88 -11.32
CA ALA A 240 5.67 16.01 -11.01
C ALA A 240 5.35 16.15 -9.51
N ASP A 241 5.49 15.06 -8.76
CA ASP A 241 5.21 14.99 -7.33
C ASP A 241 6.44 15.35 -6.46
N VAL A 242 7.57 15.70 -7.08
CA VAL A 242 8.78 16.16 -6.37
C VAL A 242 8.77 17.68 -6.22
N LEU A 243 8.87 18.15 -4.98
CA LEU A 243 9.03 19.56 -4.64
C LEU A 243 10.48 20.03 -4.74
N LEU A 244 11.41 19.19 -4.28
CA LEU A 244 12.83 19.47 -4.28
C LEU A 244 13.61 18.19 -4.54
N ASP A 245 14.49 18.21 -5.54
CA ASP A 245 15.50 17.19 -5.76
C ASP A 245 16.82 17.60 -5.08
N HIS A 246 17.64 16.63 -4.68
CA HIS A 246 18.88 16.82 -3.91
C HIS A 246 18.68 17.62 -2.62
N ALA A 247 17.62 17.32 -1.87
CA ALA A 247 17.30 18.01 -0.63
C ALA A 247 18.33 17.72 0.49
N SER A 248 18.89 18.77 1.07
CA SER A 248 19.69 18.65 2.30
C SER A 248 18.77 18.51 3.53
N PRO A 249 19.25 17.95 4.65
CA PRO A 249 18.48 17.91 5.90
C PRO A 249 17.99 19.29 6.36
N ALA A 250 18.81 20.33 6.16
CA ALA A 250 18.44 21.71 6.46
C ALA A 250 17.30 22.23 5.57
N ALA A 251 17.33 21.92 4.26
CA ALA A 251 16.26 22.29 3.34
C ALA A 251 14.93 21.60 3.70
N VAL A 252 14.97 20.33 4.11
CA VAL A 252 13.79 19.60 4.59
C VAL A 252 13.18 20.32 5.79
N GLN A 253 13.99 20.70 6.77
CA GLN A 253 13.50 21.38 7.97
C GLN A 253 12.96 22.78 7.65
N ALA A 254 13.66 23.57 6.83
CA ALA A 254 13.20 24.91 6.44
C ALA A 254 11.83 24.88 5.73
N ILE A 255 11.57 23.85 4.90
CA ILE A 255 10.27 23.67 4.23
C ILE A 255 9.17 23.32 5.25
N ILE A 256 9.47 22.48 6.23
CA ILE A 256 8.55 22.13 7.32
C ILE A 256 8.19 23.38 8.13
N ASP A 257 9.19 24.20 8.47
CA ASP A 257 9.01 25.39 9.28
C ASP A 257 8.17 26.44 8.53
N ALA A 258 8.47 26.69 7.26
CA ALA A 258 7.71 27.60 6.41
C ALA A 258 6.25 27.15 6.21
N ASP A 259 6.01 25.85 6.08
CA ASP A 259 4.66 25.28 5.99
C ASP A 259 3.86 25.49 7.29
N ASN A 260 4.47 25.17 8.44
CA ASN A 260 3.86 25.38 9.75
C ASN A 260 3.53 26.85 9.99
N GLU A 261 4.45 27.75 9.66
CA GLU A 261 4.23 29.20 9.78
C GLU A 261 3.06 29.66 8.92
N ARG A 262 3.01 29.24 7.64
CA ARG A 262 1.93 29.58 6.72
C ARG A 262 0.56 29.10 7.23
N ILE A 263 0.48 27.87 7.73
CA ILE A 263 -0.76 27.31 8.29
C ILE A 263 -1.16 28.07 9.56
N ALA A 264 -0.21 28.37 10.44
CA ALA A 264 -0.47 29.13 11.67
C ALA A 264 -1.00 30.53 11.36
N GLN A 265 -0.35 31.26 10.45
CA GLN A 265 -0.78 32.59 9.99
C GLN A 265 -2.19 32.56 9.37
N TYR A 266 -2.48 31.54 8.55
CA TYR A 266 -3.81 31.36 7.97
C TYR A 266 -4.87 31.11 9.06
N ARG A 267 -4.61 30.19 10.00
CA ARG A 267 -5.53 29.89 11.11
C ARG A 267 -5.77 31.09 12.00
N GLU A 268 -4.75 31.87 12.27
CA GLU A 268 -4.86 33.10 13.05
C GLU A 268 -5.70 34.15 12.31
N THR A 269 -5.42 34.38 11.03
CA THR A 269 -6.12 35.39 10.22
C THR A 269 -7.61 35.07 10.10
N VAL A 270 -7.94 33.84 9.68
CA VAL A 270 -9.35 33.42 9.53
C VAL A 270 -10.01 33.29 10.90
N GLY A 271 -9.27 32.87 11.92
CA GLY A 271 -9.73 32.80 13.30
C GLY A 271 -10.17 34.15 13.86
N ARG A 272 -9.36 35.19 13.71
CA ARG A 272 -9.73 36.56 14.14
C ARG A 272 -10.97 37.06 13.40
N ALA A 273 -11.08 36.80 12.11
CA ALA A 273 -12.27 37.17 11.34
C ALA A 273 -13.52 36.41 11.82
N PHE A 274 -13.39 35.13 12.13
CA PHE A 274 -14.46 34.33 12.73
C PHE A 274 -14.89 34.88 14.09
N ASP A 275 -13.93 35.10 14.99
CA ASP A 275 -14.19 35.56 16.35
C ASP A 275 -14.85 36.96 16.34
N ALA A 276 -14.52 37.82 15.37
CA ALA A 276 -15.17 39.13 15.20
C ALA A 276 -16.61 39.04 14.68
N MET A 277 -16.93 38.06 13.83
CA MET A 277 -18.29 37.88 13.29
C MET A 277 -19.22 37.12 14.23
N LEU A 278 -18.66 36.27 15.10
CA LEU A 278 -19.41 35.34 15.93
C LEU A 278 -20.53 36.01 16.76
N PRO A 279 -20.32 37.15 17.45
CA PRO A 279 -21.38 37.79 18.24
C PRO A 279 -22.58 38.22 17.40
N ALA A 280 -22.33 38.81 16.23
CA ALA A 280 -23.39 39.26 15.32
C ALA A 280 -24.19 38.07 14.76
N LEU A 281 -23.54 36.95 14.48
CA LEU A 281 -24.20 35.72 14.03
C LEU A 281 -25.05 35.09 15.14
N GLN A 282 -24.58 35.10 16.39
CA GLN A 282 -25.33 34.62 17.56
C GLN A 282 -26.57 35.49 17.82
N GLU A 283 -26.44 36.81 17.72
CA GLU A 283 -27.57 37.74 17.85
C GLU A 283 -28.60 37.51 16.73
N LEU A 284 -28.16 37.38 15.49
CA LEU A 284 -29.04 37.08 14.36
C LEU A 284 -29.76 35.75 14.54
N ALA A 285 -29.05 34.69 14.97
CA ALA A 285 -29.66 33.39 15.24
C ALA A 285 -30.73 33.48 16.34
N SER A 286 -30.46 34.18 17.43
CA SER A 286 -31.43 34.39 18.50
C SER A 286 -32.70 35.10 18.01
N ARG A 287 -32.56 36.11 17.15
CA ARG A 287 -33.72 36.81 16.55
C ARG A 287 -34.53 35.92 15.63
N ILE A 288 -33.87 35.08 14.83
CA ILE A 288 -34.56 34.11 13.95
C ILE A 288 -35.32 33.09 14.80
N GLU A 289 -34.72 32.58 15.88
CA GLU A 289 -35.38 31.64 16.80
C GLU A 289 -36.60 32.28 17.48
N GLN A 290 -36.49 33.54 17.92
CA GLN A 290 -37.63 34.28 18.47
C GLN A 290 -38.75 34.47 17.45
N GLN A 291 -38.42 34.82 16.20
CA GLN A 291 -39.42 34.96 15.13
C GLN A 291 -40.11 33.63 14.81
N ALA A 292 -39.37 32.52 14.80
CA ALA A 292 -39.93 31.19 14.61
C ALA A 292 -40.91 30.82 15.74
N ALA A 293 -40.51 31.04 17.00
CA ALA A 293 -41.39 30.80 18.15
C ALA A 293 -42.66 31.67 18.10
N MET A 294 -42.53 32.96 17.77
CA MET A 294 -43.69 33.85 17.62
C MET A 294 -44.63 33.39 16.49
N HIS A 295 -44.08 32.92 15.38
CA HIS A 295 -44.86 32.37 14.28
C HIS A 295 -45.60 31.10 14.72
N ASP A 296 -44.94 30.19 15.43
CA ASP A 296 -45.54 28.96 15.93
C ASP A 296 -46.65 29.24 16.96
N ASP A 297 -46.45 30.19 17.87
CA ASP A 297 -47.48 30.65 18.81
C ASP A 297 -48.68 31.27 18.08
N MET A 298 -48.44 32.13 17.09
CA MET A 298 -49.49 32.71 16.26
C MET A 298 -50.25 31.64 15.50
N MET A 299 -49.56 30.65 14.92
CA MET A 299 -50.19 29.53 14.22
C MET A 299 -51.01 28.67 15.17
N LYS A 300 -50.52 28.41 16.39
CA LYS A 300 -51.27 27.68 17.42
C LYS A 300 -52.53 28.43 17.82
N GLU A 301 -52.46 29.75 18.03
CA GLU A 301 -53.63 30.57 18.34
C GLU A 301 -54.64 30.56 17.20
N ILE A 302 -54.19 30.69 15.94
CA ILE A 302 -55.05 30.57 14.76
C ILE A 302 -55.74 29.19 14.76
N LEU A 303 -54.97 28.11 14.93
CA LEU A 303 -55.52 26.75 14.96
C LEU A 303 -56.51 26.54 16.12
N GLU A 304 -56.25 27.09 17.31
CA GLU A 304 -57.17 27.03 18.46
C GLU A 304 -58.46 27.81 18.21
N ARG A 305 -58.39 29.00 17.59
CA ARG A 305 -59.57 29.80 17.23
C ARG A 305 -60.47 29.09 16.22
N TYR A 306 -59.89 28.28 15.33
CA TYR A 306 -60.63 27.54 14.30
C TYR A 306 -60.76 26.05 14.61
N ARG A 307 -60.43 25.61 15.83
CA ARG A 307 -60.63 24.24 16.29
C ARG A 307 -62.13 24.03 16.55
N ALA A 308 -62.73 23.03 15.92
CA ALA A 308 -64.10 22.65 16.20
C ALA A 308 -64.23 22.25 17.70
N PRO A 309 -65.32 22.62 18.39
CA PRO A 309 -65.53 22.19 19.76
C PRO A 309 -65.60 20.65 19.81
N ASP A 310 -64.90 20.03 20.76
CA ASP A 310 -64.94 18.58 20.96
C ASP A 310 -66.41 18.16 21.20
N GLU A 311 -67.00 17.43 20.24
CA GLU A 311 -68.39 16.95 20.30
C GLU A 311 -68.63 15.87 21.40
N ASP A 312 -67.60 15.49 22.18
CA ASP A 312 -67.69 14.42 23.19
C ASP A 312 -67.53 14.87 24.66
N ALA A 313 -67.51 16.18 24.97
CA ALA A 313 -67.61 16.63 26.36
C ALA A 313 -69.08 16.57 26.84
N ALA A 314 -69.53 15.37 27.22
CA ALA A 314 -70.86 15.14 27.76
C ALA A 314 -71.13 16.06 28.99
N PRO A 315 -72.28 16.76 29.05
CA PRO A 315 -72.65 17.54 30.22
C PRO A 315 -72.84 16.60 31.41
N ALA A 316 -72.25 16.96 32.56
CA ALA A 316 -72.45 16.25 33.81
C ALA A 316 -73.97 16.10 34.11
N PRO A 317 -74.46 14.89 34.43
CA PRO A 317 -75.87 14.69 34.69
C PRO A 317 -76.26 15.45 35.95
N ARG A 318 -77.29 16.29 35.83
CA ARG A 318 -78.02 16.80 36.99
C ARG A 318 -78.89 15.68 37.54
N LEU A 319 -78.49 15.11 38.68
CA LEU A 319 -79.33 14.76 39.84
C LEU A 319 -78.42 14.23 40.96
#